data_AF-A0A3N5Q6E9-F1
#
_entry.id   AF-A0A3N5Q6E9-F1
#
_cell.length_a   1.000
_cell.length_b   1.000
_cell.length_c   1.000
_cell.angle_alpha   90.00
_cell.angle_beta   90.00
_cell.angle_gamma   90.00
#
_symmetry.space_group_name_H-M   'P 1'
#
loop_
_entity.id
_entity.type
_entity.pdbx_description
1 polymer ?
#
loop_
_entity_poly.entity_id
_entity_poly.type
_entity_poly.pdbx_seq_one_letter_code
_entity_poly.pdbx_strand_id
1 'polypeptide(L)'
;MVVVKREIFVLFRIIVSCLTAAALIFFISSLSGEDMMKNNYEEKKIESLMDDINQELNVGILQRVAQLGEIPAKNPFRKFYCVELAKEVHELSNLTEKQRMLFDTYNVRNFEVQLKRMMNYTEDSDVQSLMDEMEVVKRELKNSANLLDKKRDRLIRQRTAYVILFCLFWIILYLYYSRGIILKKTDHD
;
A
#
# COMPACT_ATOMS: atom_id res chain seq x y z
N MET A 1 -24.97 31.75 35.28
CA MET A 1 -25.42 31.77 33.86
C MET A 1 -24.38 32.33 32.88
N VAL A 2 -23.56 33.31 33.27
CA VAL A 2 -22.52 33.92 32.38
C VAL A 2 -21.34 32.97 32.08
N VAL A 3 -20.93 32.13 33.04
CA VAL A 3 -19.82 31.17 32.86
C VAL A 3 -20.16 30.11 31.81
N VAL A 4 -21.35 29.50 31.89
CA VAL A 4 -21.85 28.50 30.93
C VAL A 4 -21.95 29.07 29.51
N LYS A 5 -22.39 30.33 29.35
CA LYS A 5 -22.41 31.00 28.03
C LYS A 5 -21.00 31.18 27.45
N ARG A 6 -20.00 31.43 28.30
CA ARG A 6 -18.60 31.60 27.88
C ARG A 6 -17.98 30.26 27.46
N GLU A 7 -18.25 29.19 28.18
CA GLU A 7 -17.76 27.84 27.88
C GLU A 7 -18.37 27.29 26.59
N ILE A 8 -19.68 27.43 26.40
CA ILE A 8 -20.37 27.05 25.16
C ILE A 8 -19.81 27.81 23.96
N PHE A 9 -19.51 29.10 24.14
CA PHE A 9 -18.92 29.93 23.09
C PHE A 9 -17.49 29.50 22.72
N VAL A 10 -16.68 29.10 23.71
CA VAL A 10 -15.34 28.53 23.47
C VAL A 10 -15.43 27.21 22.71
N LEU A 11 -16.38 26.34 23.09
CA LEU A 11 -16.66 25.08 22.39
C LEU A 11 -17.06 25.31 20.93
N PHE A 12 -17.98 26.25 20.69
CA PHE A 12 -18.40 26.60 19.33
C PHE A 12 -17.23 27.11 18.48
N ARG A 13 -16.35 27.94 19.04
CA ARG A 13 -15.14 28.42 18.35
C ARG A 13 -14.18 27.29 18.01
N ILE A 14 -13.98 26.32 18.91
CA ILE A 14 -13.15 25.14 18.63
C ILE A 14 -13.72 24.35 17.46
N ILE A 15 -15.04 24.11 17.46
CA ILE A 15 -15.72 23.36 16.40
C ILE A 15 -15.62 24.09 15.05
N VAL A 16 -15.94 25.40 15.02
CA VAL A 16 -15.88 26.20 13.78
C VAL A 16 -14.45 26.31 13.25
N SER A 17 -13.46 26.55 14.11
CA SER A 17 -12.05 26.61 13.67
C SER A 17 -11.54 25.28 13.13
N CYS A 18 -11.96 24.16 13.75
CA CYS A 18 -11.64 22.81 13.26
C CYS A 18 -12.29 22.53 11.90
N LEU A 19 -13.58 22.83 11.75
CA LEU A 19 -14.32 22.64 10.49
C LEU A 19 -13.69 23.47 9.35
N THR A 20 -13.31 24.72 9.64
CA THR A 20 -12.70 25.62 8.65
C THR A 20 -11.31 25.14 8.24
N ALA A 21 -10.51 24.62 9.17
CA ALA A 21 -9.20 24.03 8.88
C ALA A 21 -9.32 22.77 8.02
N ALA A 22 -10.30 21.91 8.33
CA ALA A 22 -10.59 20.70 7.55
C ALA A 22 -11.01 21.06 6.11
N ALA A 23 -11.88 22.06 5.94
CA ALA A 23 -12.29 22.54 4.63
C ALA A 23 -11.10 23.09 3.81
N LEU A 24 -10.22 23.90 4.43
CA LEU A 24 -9.04 24.44 3.75
C LEU A 24 -8.10 23.33 3.26
N ILE A 25 -7.87 22.29 4.06
CA ILE A 25 -7.04 21.16 3.65
C ILE A 25 -7.70 20.38 2.52
N PHE A 26 -9.00 20.17 2.58
CA PHE A 26 -9.73 19.53 1.50
C PHE A 26 -9.61 20.33 0.20
N PHE A 27 -9.70 21.66 0.26
CA PHE A 27 -9.47 22.53 -0.90
C PHE A 27 -8.04 22.45 -1.43
N ILE A 28 -7.02 22.47 -0.55
CA ILE A 28 -5.60 22.35 -0.95
C ILE A 28 -5.32 20.98 -1.58
N SER A 29 -5.85 19.91 -0.99
CA SER A 29 -5.77 18.53 -1.49
C SER A 29 -6.43 18.41 -2.88
N SER A 30 -7.62 18.99 -3.05
CA SER A 30 -8.32 19.04 -4.34
C SER A 30 -7.57 19.85 -5.40
N LEU A 31 -7.00 21.01 -5.03
CA LEU A 31 -6.18 21.86 -5.92
C LEU A 31 -4.85 21.19 -6.31
N SER A 32 -4.26 20.44 -5.38
CA SER A 32 -3.03 19.68 -5.62
C SER A 32 -3.27 18.39 -6.41
N GLY A 33 -4.53 18.00 -6.64
CA GLY A 33 -4.89 16.73 -7.28
C GLY A 33 -4.55 15.48 -6.44
N GLU A 34 -4.13 15.66 -5.19
CA GLU A 34 -3.82 14.58 -4.26
C GLU A 34 -5.07 14.29 -3.42
N ASP A 35 -5.84 13.28 -3.79
CA ASP A 35 -7.00 12.85 -3.00
C ASP A 35 -6.56 12.04 -1.77
N MET A 36 -6.67 12.63 -0.58
CA MET A 36 -6.28 12.00 0.68
C MET A 36 -7.08 10.71 1.00
N MET A 37 -8.35 10.64 0.58
CA MET A 37 -9.18 9.44 0.80
C MET A 37 -8.70 8.29 -0.09
N LYS A 38 -8.37 8.60 -1.35
CA LYS A 38 -7.78 7.63 -2.28
C LYS A 38 -6.43 7.13 -1.78
N ASN A 39 -5.58 8.02 -1.28
CA ASN A 39 -4.26 7.66 -0.74
C ASN A 39 -4.34 6.73 0.48
N ASN A 40 -5.30 6.94 1.40
CA ASN A 40 -5.54 6.05 2.53
C ASN A 40 -6.03 4.65 2.09
N TYR A 41 -6.88 4.58 1.06
CA TYR A 41 -7.34 3.31 0.50
C TYR A 41 -6.19 2.56 -0.19
N GLU A 42 -5.35 3.28 -0.94
CA GLU A 42 -4.15 2.75 -1.56
C GLU A 42 -3.14 2.26 -0.52
N GLU A 43 -2.95 2.97 0.60
CA GLU A 43 -2.08 2.57 1.71
C GLU A 43 -2.50 1.22 2.30
N LYS A 44 -3.79 1.05 2.64
CA LYS A 44 -4.30 -0.23 3.18
C LYS A 44 -4.13 -1.39 2.20
N LYS A 45 -4.34 -1.14 0.90
CA LYS A 45 -4.15 -2.15 -0.13
C LYS A 45 -2.68 -2.53 -0.28
N ILE A 46 -1.77 -1.56 -0.19
CA ILE A 46 -0.33 -1.79 -0.20
C ILE A 46 0.11 -2.60 1.02
N GLU A 47 -0.38 -2.28 2.23
CA GLU A 47 -0.06 -3.03 3.44
C GLU A 47 -0.53 -4.48 3.37
N SER A 48 -1.78 -4.72 2.96
CA SER A 48 -2.31 -6.08 2.76
C SER A 48 -1.47 -6.89 1.77
N LEU A 49 -1.09 -6.30 0.63
CA LEU A 49 -0.25 -6.98 -0.35
C LEU A 49 1.17 -7.21 0.17
N MET A 50 1.70 -6.29 0.98
CA MET A 50 3.04 -6.43 1.55
C MET A 50 3.10 -7.55 2.59
N ASP A 51 2.03 -7.72 3.38
CA ASP A 51 1.90 -8.84 4.32
C ASP A 51 1.81 -10.17 3.58
N ASP A 52 1.00 -10.27 2.51
CA ASP A 52 0.92 -11.46 1.67
C ASP A 52 2.30 -11.85 1.10
N ILE A 53 3.06 -10.88 0.57
CA ILE A 53 4.41 -11.12 0.04
C ILE A 53 5.36 -11.60 1.13
N ASN A 54 5.36 -10.94 2.28
CA ASN A 54 6.28 -11.25 3.37
C ASN A 54 5.98 -12.65 3.92
N GLN A 55 4.72 -13.05 3.97
CA GLN A 55 4.33 -14.41 4.32
C GLN A 55 4.84 -15.43 3.30
N GLU A 56 4.68 -15.14 2.01
CA GLU A 56 5.16 -16.02 0.94
C GLU A 56 6.70 -16.13 0.90
N LEU A 57 7.41 -15.00 0.93
CA LEU A 57 8.87 -14.96 0.85
C LEU A 57 9.56 -15.63 2.04
N ASN A 58 9.02 -15.43 3.25
CA ASN A 58 9.68 -15.89 4.48
C ASN A 58 9.28 -17.31 4.88
N VAL A 59 8.05 -17.73 4.57
CA VAL A 59 7.49 -19.01 5.07
C VAL A 59 6.95 -19.86 3.92
N GLY A 60 6.07 -19.31 3.08
CA GLY A 60 5.31 -20.06 2.08
C GLY A 60 6.19 -20.78 1.05
N ILE A 61 7.13 -20.07 0.43
CA ILE A 61 8.02 -20.64 -0.60
C ILE A 61 8.91 -21.73 0.01
N LEU A 62 9.49 -21.49 1.19
CA LEU A 62 10.38 -22.46 1.84
C LEU A 62 9.61 -23.71 2.28
N GLN A 63 8.41 -23.57 2.84
CA GLN A 63 7.58 -24.70 3.21
C GLN A 63 7.14 -25.54 2.01
N ARG A 64 6.73 -24.90 0.91
CA ARG A 64 6.29 -25.60 -0.30
C ARG A 64 7.42 -26.30 -1.01
N VAL A 65 8.59 -25.66 -1.10
CA VAL A 65 9.81 -26.31 -1.62
C VAL A 65 10.23 -27.49 -0.73
N ALA A 66 10.10 -27.37 0.59
CA ALA A 66 10.38 -28.48 1.50
C ALA A 66 9.36 -29.63 1.40
N GLN A 67 8.08 -29.33 1.17
CA GLN A 67 7.02 -30.32 0.95
C GLN A 67 7.17 -31.06 -0.38
N LEU A 68 7.74 -30.41 -1.39
CA LEU A 68 8.11 -31.07 -2.65
C LEU A 68 9.24 -32.10 -2.43
N GLY A 69 10.07 -31.99 -1.39
CA GLY A 69 11.10 -33.00 -1.09
C GLY A 69 12.22 -33.09 -2.16
N GLU A 70 13.09 -34.08 -2.05
CA GLU A 70 14.18 -34.29 -3.02
C GLU A 70 13.65 -34.91 -4.32
N ILE A 71 13.94 -34.24 -5.46
CA ILE A 71 13.57 -34.66 -6.80
C ILE A 71 14.11 -36.08 -7.06
N PRO A 72 13.26 -37.11 -7.21
CA PRO A 72 13.78 -38.45 -7.45
C PRO A 72 14.37 -38.50 -8.87
N ALA A 73 15.70 -38.64 -8.95
CA ALA A 73 16.49 -38.52 -10.19
C ALA A 73 16.08 -39.47 -11.33
N LYS A 74 15.35 -40.55 -11.02
CA LYS A 74 14.68 -41.44 -11.98
C LYS A 74 13.32 -41.85 -11.39
N ASN A 75 12.22 -41.23 -11.81
CA ASN A 75 10.89 -41.68 -11.37
C ASN A 75 9.75 -41.27 -12.34
N PRO A 76 8.78 -42.17 -12.64
CA PRO A 76 7.55 -41.86 -13.38
C PRO A 76 6.73 -40.67 -12.82
N PHE A 77 6.93 -40.27 -11.57
CA PHE A 77 6.22 -39.14 -10.95
C PHE A 77 6.86 -37.76 -11.20
N ARG A 78 7.98 -37.69 -11.93
CA ARG A 78 8.67 -36.42 -12.22
C ARG A 78 7.77 -35.40 -12.92
N LYS A 79 6.89 -35.86 -13.80
CA LYS A 79 5.91 -35.00 -14.46
C LYS A 79 4.89 -34.42 -13.49
N PHE A 80 4.42 -35.19 -12.51
CA PHE A 80 3.54 -34.69 -11.45
C PHE A 80 4.25 -33.63 -10.59
N TYR A 81 5.54 -33.85 -10.29
CA TYR A 81 6.37 -32.89 -9.60
C TYR A 81 6.53 -31.57 -10.36
N CYS A 82 6.81 -31.64 -11.66
CA CYS A 82 6.88 -30.45 -12.51
C CYS A 82 5.55 -29.69 -12.54
N VAL A 83 4.42 -30.39 -12.61
CA VAL A 83 3.09 -29.76 -12.62
C VAL A 83 2.83 -29.02 -11.31
N GLU A 84 3.10 -29.64 -10.17
CA GLU A 84 2.88 -29.00 -8.86
C GLU A 84 3.80 -27.79 -8.68
N LEU A 85 5.09 -27.93 -9.04
CA LEU A 85 6.04 -26.81 -8.99
C LEU A 85 5.64 -25.67 -9.94
N ALA A 86 5.17 -25.98 -11.15
CA ALA A 86 4.69 -24.96 -12.09
C ALA A 86 3.44 -24.24 -11.55
N LYS A 87 2.56 -24.94 -10.85
CA LYS A 87 1.41 -24.32 -10.17
C LYS A 87 1.87 -23.33 -9.10
N GLU A 88 2.86 -23.69 -8.28
CA GLU A 88 3.41 -22.80 -7.26
C GLU A 88 4.08 -21.56 -7.87
N VAL A 89 4.90 -21.74 -8.92
CA VAL A 89 5.51 -20.63 -9.65
C VAL A 89 4.44 -19.72 -10.26
N HIS A 90 3.32 -20.29 -10.73
CA HIS A 90 2.21 -19.51 -11.28
C HIS A 90 1.48 -18.70 -10.20
N GLU A 91 1.20 -19.28 -9.03
CA GLU A 91 0.58 -18.56 -7.90
C GLU A 91 1.46 -17.40 -7.43
N LEU A 92 2.78 -17.61 -7.32
CA LEU A 92 3.74 -16.56 -6.98
C LEU A 92 3.82 -15.49 -8.07
N SER A 93 3.84 -15.91 -9.35
CA SER A 93 3.86 -14.99 -10.49
C SER A 93 2.62 -14.09 -10.52
N ASN A 94 1.44 -14.64 -10.23
CA ASN A 94 0.20 -13.87 -10.09
C ASN A 94 0.29 -12.77 -9.02
N LEU A 95 0.97 -13.05 -7.90
CA LEU A 95 1.16 -12.06 -6.84
C LEU A 95 2.08 -10.91 -7.31
N THR A 96 3.17 -11.21 -8.01
CA THR A 96 4.02 -10.19 -8.66
C THR A 96 3.27 -9.37 -9.70
N GLU A 97 2.40 -9.98 -10.51
CA GLU A 97 1.61 -9.27 -11.52
C GLU A 97 0.59 -8.32 -10.89
N LYS A 98 -0.09 -8.74 -9.81
CA LYS A 98 -0.96 -7.85 -9.03
C LYS A 98 -0.24 -6.58 -8.57
N GLN A 99 1.06 -6.67 -8.33
CA GLN A 99 1.89 -5.54 -7.91
C GLN A 99 2.35 -4.70 -9.09
N ARG A 100 2.75 -5.31 -10.22
CA ARG A 100 3.08 -4.58 -11.46
C ARG A 100 1.91 -3.69 -11.91
N MET A 101 0.67 -4.16 -11.72
CA MET A 101 -0.54 -3.36 -11.96
C MET A 101 -0.65 -2.13 -11.06
N LEU A 102 -0.08 -2.14 -9.84
CA LEU A 102 -0.07 -0.98 -8.93
C LEU A 102 1.03 0.05 -9.26
N PHE A 103 1.95 -0.31 -10.16
CA PHE A 103 3.05 0.53 -10.61
C PHE A 103 2.98 0.84 -12.11
N ASP A 104 1.84 0.61 -12.77
CA ASP A 104 1.62 0.80 -14.21
C ASP A 104 2.69 0.12 -15.10
N THR A 105 3.34 -0.91 -14.58
CA THR A 105 4.41 -1.68 -15.26
C THR A 105 3.92 -3.04 -15.76
N TYR A 106 2.61 -3.29 -15.66
CA TYR A 106 1.98 -4.54 -16.05
C TYR A 106 2.00 -4.76 -17.56
N ASN A 107 2.37 -5.98 -17.99
CA ASN A 107 2.34 -6.38 -19.39
C ASN A 107 1.79 -7.81 -19.54
N VAL A 108 0.52 -7.91 -19.96
CA VAL A 108 -0.21 -9.17 -20.21
C VAL A 108 0.59 -10.13 -21.09
N ARG A 109 1.26 -9.61 -22.13
CA ARG A 109 2.01 -10.43 -23.09
C ARG A 109 3.20 -11.12 -22.43
N ASN A 110 3.89 -10.45 -21.51
CA ASN A 110 5.03 -11.03 -20.81
C ASN A 110 4.58 -12.17 -19.89
N PHE A 111 3.44 -12.01 -19.22
CA PHE A 111 2.88 -13.04 -18.36
C PHE A 111 2.43 -14.27 -19.15
N GLU A 112 1.77 -14.10 -20.30
CA GLU A 112 1.40 -15.22 -21.19
C GLU A 112 2.63 -15.97 -21.72
N VAL A 113 3.70 -15.24 -22.05
CA VAL A 113 4.96 -15.85 -22.51
C VAL A 113 5.61 -16.65 -21.38
N GLN A 114 5.59 -16.14 -20.15
CA GLN A 114 6.07 -16.87 -18.98
C GLN A 114 5.28 -18.17 -18.76
N LEU A 115 3.95 -18.09 -18.81
CA LEU A 115 3.06 -19.25 -18.69
C LEU A 115 3.34 -20.32 -19.75
N LYS A 116 3.53 -19.91 -21.01
CA LYS A 116 3.87 -20.84 -22.11
C LYS A 116 5.21 -21.52 -21.88
N ARG A 117 6.22 -20.79 -21.39
CA ARG A 117 7.53 -21.38 -21.05
C ARG A 117 7.42 -22.41 -19.94
N MET A 118 6.67 -22.10 -18.87
CA MET A 118 6.45 -23.04 -17.76
C MET A 118 5.68 -24.29 -18.18
N MET A 119 4.71 -24.15 -19.09
CA MET A 119 3.98 -25.27 -19.68
C MET A 119 4.94 -26.20 -20.43
N ASN A 120 5.83 -25.63 -21.25
CA ASN A 120 6.86 -26.41 -21.96
C ASN A 120 7.80 -27.14 -20.98
N TYR A 121 8.29 -26.47 -19.93
CA TYR A 121 9.14 -27.12 -18.91
C TYR A 121 8.42 -28.27 -18.20
N THR A 122 7.10 -28.16 -18.05
CA THR A 122 6.27 -29.21 -17.45
C THR A 122 6.08 -30.40 -18.40
N GLU A 123 5.90 -30.14 -19.69
CA GLU A 123 5.80 -31.18 -20.73
C GLU A 123 7.11 -31.97 -20.86
N ASP A 124 8.24 -31.27 -20.84
CA ASP A 124 9.59 -31.85 -20.93
C ASP A 124 10.08 -32.47 -19.60
N SER A 125 9.29 -32.35 -18.53
CA SER A 125 9.66 -32.77 -17.16
C SER A 125 10.98 -32.15 -16.67
N ASP A 126 11.26 -30.92 -17.09
CA ASP A 126 12.46 -30.18 -16.74
C ASP A 126 12.27 -29.40 -15.43
N VAL A 127 12.49 -30.13 -14.34
CA VAL A 127 12.40 -29.60 -12.97
C VAL A 127 13.43 -28.49 -12.73
N GLN A 128 14.63 -28.57 -13.33
CA GLN A 128 15.69 -27.59 -13.06
C GLN A 128 15.31 -26.23 -13.61
N SER A 129 14.82 -26.17 -14.85
CA SER A 129 14.33 -24.93 -15.45
C SER A 129 13.15 -24.33 -14.67
N LEU A 130 12.26 -25.15 -14.11
CA LEU A 130 11.17 -24.67 -13.24
C LEU A 130 11.68 -24.09 -11.91
N MET A 131 12.70 -24.71 -11.31
CA MET A 131 13.33 -24.19 -10.08
C MET A 131 14.05 -22.86 -10.35
N ASP A 132 14.74 -22.75 -11.48
CA ASP A 132 15.40 -21.51 -11.89
C ASP A 132 14.36 -20.39 -12.13
N GLU A 133 13.23 -20.70 -12.78
CA GLU A 133 12.12 -19.75 -12.95
C GLU A 133 11.51 -19.32 -11.60
N MET A 134 11.38 -20.26 -10.66
CA MET A 134 10.94 -19.96 -9.29
C MET A 134 11.90 -18.98 -8.59
N GLU A 135 13.21 -19.14 -8.75
CA GLU A 135 14.18 -18.19 -8.22
C GLU A 135 14.06 -16.80 -8.85
N VAL A 136 13.81 -16.74 -10.17
CA VAL A 136 13.57 -15.47 -10.86
C VAL A 136 12.34 -14.78 -10.28
N VAL A 137 11.21 -15.48 -10.18
CA VAL A 137 9.97 -14.94 -9.60
C VAL A 137 10.18 -14.51 -8.15
N LYS A 138 10.94 -15.28 -7.35
CA LYS A 138 11.29 -14.90 -5.98
C LYS A 138 12.10 -13.60 -5.91
N ARG A 139 13.06 -13.40 -6.82
CA ARG A 139 13.84 -12.15 -6.90
C ARG A 139 12.96 -10.98 -7.34
N GLU A 140 12.07 -11.18 -8.30
CA GLU A 140 11.10 -10.17 -8.72
C GLU A 140 10.15 -9.78 -7.59
N LEU A 141 9.62 -10.76 -6.86
CA LEU A 141 8.75 -10.55 -5.71
C LEU A 141 9.45 -9.74 -4.60
N LYS A 142 10.72 -10.05 -4.32
CA LYS A 142 11.54 -9.28 -3.37
C LYS A 142 11.76 -7.84 -3.84
N ASN A 143 12.03 -7.62 -5.13
CA ASN A 143 12.17 -6.27 -5.68
C ASN A 143 10.85 -5.50 -5.60
N SER A 144 9.73 -6.14 -5.87
CA SER A 144 8.41 -5.52 -5.77
C SER A 144 8.03 -5.18 -4.33
N ALA A 145 8.35 -6.04 -3.36
CA ALA A 145 8.22 -5.71 -1.93
C ALA A 145 9.01 -4.44 -1.57
N ASN A 146 10.27 -4.33 -2.03
CA ASN A 146 11.07 -3.12 -1.78
C ASN A 146 10.47 -1.86 -2.41
N LEU A 147 9.83 -1.98 -3.58
CA LEU A 147 9.15 -0.86 -4.24
C LEU A 147 7.88 -0.46 -3.48
N LEU A 148 7.11 -1.42 -2.99
CA LEU A 148 5.93 -1.18 -2.17
C LEU A 148 6.31 -0.48 -0.86
N ASP A 149 7.38 -0.90 -0.21
CA ASP A 149 7.86 -0.29 1.03
C ASP A 149 8.25 1.19 0.81
N LYS A 150 8.97 1.48 -0.28
CA LYS A 150 9.26 2.86 -0.68
C LYS A 150 8.01 3.70 -0.98
N LYS A 151 6.99 3.09 -1.62
CA LYS A 151 5.71 3.77 -1.92
C LYS A 151 4.94 4.04 -0.63
N ARG A 152 4.89 3.08 0.29
CA ARG A 152 4.30 3.21 1.62
C ARG A 152 4.95 4.35 2.41
N ASP A 153 6.27 4.39 2.48
CA ASP A 153 7.00 5.48 3.16
C ASP A 153 6.66 6.86 2.60
N ARG A 154 6.48 6.97 1.28
CA ARG A 154 6.05 8.22 0.64
C ARG A 154 4.63 8.61 1.08
N LEU A 155 3.69 7.67 1.06
CA LEU A 155 2.30 7.91 1.48
C LEU A 155 2.22 8.30 2.97
N ILE A 156 2.96 7.61 3.85
CA ILE A 156 3.03 7.92 5.28
C ILE A 156 3.59 9.34 5.51
N ARG A 157 4.65 9.71 4.78
CA ARG A 157 5.22 11.07 4.85
C ARG A 157 4.21 12.12 4.38
N GLN A 158 3.51 11.89 3.27
CA GLN A 158 2.46 12.79 2.79
C GLN A 158 1.35 12.94 3.84
N ARG A 159 0.82 11.83 4.37
CA ARG A 159 -0.19 11.84 5.44
C ARG A 159 0.27 12.65 6.65
N THR A 160 1.51 12.42 7.10
CA THR A 160 2.10 13.14 8.24
C THR A 160 2.22 14.64 7.97
N ALA A 161 2.65 15.03 6.76
CA ALA A 161 2.74 16.43 6.35
C ALA A 161 1.37 17.12 6.37
N TYR A 162 0.32 16.47 5.87
CA TYR A 162 -1.05 17.01 5.93
C TYR A 162 -1.59 17.14 7.35
N VAL A 163 -1.28 16.20 8.25
CA VAL A 163 -1.65 16.30 9.68
C VAL A 163 -0.94 17.48 10.35
N ILE A 164 0.35 17.68 10.08
CA ILE A 164 1.09 18.83 10.62
C ILE A 164 0.51 20.14 10.08
N LEU A 165 0.24 20.19 8.78
CA LEU A 165 -0.38 21.33 8.12
C LEU A 165 -1.78 21.64 8.68
N PHE A 166 -2.55 20.61 9.03
CA PHE A 166 -3.83 20.74 9.74
C PHE A 166 -3.65 21.41 11.09
N CYS A 167 -2.73 20.93 11.92
CA CYS A 167 -2.48 21.52 13.23
C CYS A 167 -2.07 22.99 13.13
N LEU A 168 -1.20 23.33 12.16
CA LEU A 168 -0.78 24.72 11.93
C LEU A 168 -1.95 25.61 11.52
N PHE A 169 -2.74 25.21 10.51
CA PHE A 169 -3.90 25.99 10.08
C PHE A 169 -4.95 26.11 11.18
N TRP A 170 -5.17 25.05 11.95
CA TRP A 170 -6.12 25.07 13.04
C TRP A 170 -5.71 26.05 14.14
N ILE A 171 -4.43 26.08 14.53
CA ILE A 171 -3.91 27.06 15.51
C ILE A 171 -4.04 28.49 14.99
N ILE A 172 -3.67 28.73 13.72
CA ILE A 172 -3.76 30.06 13.10
C ILE A 172 -5.22 30.54 13.06
N LEU A 173 -6.15 29.71 12.60
CA LEU A 173 -7.58 30.02 12.58
C LEU A 173 -8.14 30.21 13.98
N TYR A 174 -7.75 29.36 14.93
CA TYR A 174 -8.15 29.49 16.32
C TYR A 174 -7.71 30.85 16.89
N LEU A 175 -6.45 31.26 16.68
CA LEU A 175 -5.94 32.57 17.10
C LEU A 175 -6.64 33.74 16.38
N TYR A 176 -6.92 33.60 15.09
CA TYR A 176 -7.67 34.58 14.30
C TYR A 176 -9.07 34.83 14.87
N TYR A 177 -9.84 33.76 15.13
CA TYR A 177 -11.13 33.85 15.80
C TYR A 177 -11.02 34.35 17.27
N SER A 178 -9.84 34.25 17.89
CA SER A 178 -9.57 34.88 19.20
C SER A 178 -9.45 36.40 19.12
N ARG A 179 -8.71 36.90 18.12
CA ARG A 179 -8.36 38.32 18.00
C ARG A 179 -9.54 39.16 17.53
N GLY A 180 -10.40 38.64 16.65
CA GLY A 180 -11.58 39.35 16.16
C GLY A 180 -12.59 39.77 17.23
N ILE A 181 -12.53 39.20 18.44
CA ILE A 181 -13.44 39.52 19.56
C ILE A 181 -12.80 40.54 20.53
N ILE A 182 -11.47 40.58 20.62
CA ILE A 182 -10.77 41.53 21.50
C ILE A 182 -10.96 42.96 21.00
N LEU A 183 -10.94 43.18 19.67
CA LEU A 183 -11.19 44.52 19.10
C LEU A 183 -12.65 44.98 19.22
N LYS A 184 -13.63 44.07 19.24
CA LYS A 184 -15.05 44.47 19.33
C LYS A 184 -15.47 44.91 20.73
N LYS A 185 -14.61 44.74 21.74
CA LYS A 185 -14.88 45.14 23.13
C LYS A 185 -14.40 46.56 23.45
N THR A 186 -13.64 47.19 22.56
CA THR A 186 -13.10 48.56 22.74
C THR A 186 -13.96 49.66 22.11
N ASP A 187 -15.03 49.33 21.38
CA ASP A 187 -15.93 50.33 20.75
C ASP A 187 -17.24 50.58 21.54
N HIS A 188 -17.30 50.12 22.79
CA HIS A 188 -18.39 50.45 23.71
C HIS A 188 -17.82 50.84 25.08
N ASP A 189 -17.13 51.98 25.10
CA ASP A 189 -17.06 52.88 26.25
C ASP A 189 -17.49 54.28 25.80
#